data_AF-A0A833V4Q4-F1
#
_entry.id   AF-A0A833V4Q4-F1
#
_cell.length_a   1.000
_cell.length_b   1.000
_cell.length_c   1.000
_cell.angle_alpha   90.00
_cell.angle_beta   90.00
_cell.angle_gamma   90.00
#
_symmetry.space_group_name_H-M   'P 1'
#
loop_
_entity.id
_entity.type
_entity.pdbx_description
1 polymer ?
#
loop_
_entity_poly.entity_id
_entity_poly.type
_entity_poly.pdbx_seq_one_letter_code
_entity_poly.pdbx_strand_id
1 'polypeptide(L)'
;MKLVWCPETASKAYIEGVKTLAGENQHQEESTDVAEFISAMAGGWKAQLIIDAQSNSNPTNTSLALMTAARHTHGKYLCLSEGEAEPKNLMRQLQGVDYLVVDGKRRDVASVVKEARPGPRGMVVVIYNNVTKSNVVSAAVISGGMRVVRSVFLPIGDGVEVVHVGVGKGPSLEKTGRSRWIRHVDDTGEEHLFRR
;
A
#
# COMPACT_ATOMS: atom_id res chain seq x y z
N MET A 1 14.45 -3.31 14.77
CA MET A 1 14.89 -2.02 14.20
C MET A 1 13.65 -1.30 13.69
N LYS A 2 13.42 -0.05 14.07
CA LYS A 2 12.21 0.70 13.66
C LYS A 2 12.29 1.00 12.16
N LEU A 3 11.19 0.95 11.42
CA LEU A 3 11.12 1.53 10.08
C LEU A 3 11.46 3.04 10.18
N VAL A 4 12.51 3.48 9.49
CA VAL A 4 12.95 4.88 9.41
C VAL A 4 12.76 5.34 7.98
N TRP A 5 12.10 6.47 7.80
CA TRP A 5 11.86 7.07 6.49
C TRP A 5 13.17 7.65 5.90
N CYS A 6 13.44 7.38 4.63
CA CYS A 6 14.60 7.86 3.88
C CYS A 6 14.17 8.80 2.74
N PRO A 7 14.26 10.13 2.91
CA PRO A 7 13.82 11.09 1.90
C PRO A 7 14.61 11.00 0.58
N GLU A 8 15.89 10.59 0.64
CA GLU A 8 16.74 10.44 -0.55
C GLU A 8 16.26 9.28 -1.43
N THR A 9 15.94 8.13 -0.84
CA THR A 9 15.42 6.98 -1.60
C THR A 9 13.99 7.23 -2.05
N ALA A 10 13.17 7.91 -1.23
CA ALA A 10 11.81 8.32 -1.60
C ALA A 10 11.80 9.21 -2.87
N SER A 11 12.61 10.27 -2.87
CA SER A 11 12.67 11.22 -3.99
C SER A 11 13.22 10.57 -5.27
N LYS A 12 14.26 9.73 -5.16
CA LYS A 12 14.77 8.96 -6.32
C LYS A 12 13.72 8.04 -6.91
N ALA A 13 13.03 7.26 -6.07
CA ALA A 13 11.98 6.35 -6.51
C ALA A 13 10.81 7.09 -7.19
N TYR A 14 10.40 8.24 -6.62
CA TYR A 14 9.39 9.10 -7.23
C TYR A 14 9.81 9.63 -8.61
N ILE A 15 10.97 10.29 -8.70
CA ILE A 15 11.44 10.93 -9.94
C ILE A 15 11.63 9.91 -11.06
N GLU A 16 12.23 8.76 -10.76
CA GLU A 16 12.43 7.70 -11.76
C GLU A 16 11.11 7.00 -12.11
N GLY A 17 10.20 6.85 -11.14
CA GLY A 17 8.85 6.34 -11.37
C GLY A 17 8.08 7.21 -12.38
N VAL A 18 8.04 8.53 -12.16
CA VAL A 18 7.43 9.50 -13.08
C VAL A 18 8.01 9.39 -14.50
N LYS A 19 9.35 9.32 -14.62
CA LYS A 19 10.02 9.17 -15.93
C LYS A 19 9.66 7.85 -16.62
N THR A 20 9.63 6.75 -15.88
CA THR A 20 9.30 5.42 -16.39
C THR A 20 7.89 5.42 -16.96
N LEU A 21 6.93 5.95 -16.20
CA LEU A 21 5.53 6.03 -16.61
C LEU A 21 5.35 6.94 -17.84
N ALA A 22 6.01 8.10 -17.87
CA ALA A 22 5.96 8.99 -19.02
C ALA A 22 6.52 8.36 -20.32
N GLY A 23 7.49 7.45 -20.20
CA GLY A 23 8.07 6.74 -21.34
C GLY A 23 7.21 5.60 -21.90
N GLU A 24 6.34 5.01 -21.07
CA GLU A 24 5.49 3.87 -21.45
C GLU A 24 4.08 4.27 -21.92
N ASN A 25 3.70 5.54 -21.72
CA ASN A 25 2.36 6.10 -21.95
C ASN A 25 1.93 6.27 -23.42
N GLN A 26 2.23 5.34 -24.33
CA GLN A 26 1.61 5.37 -25.66
C GLN A 26 0.20 4.75 -25.70
N HIS A 27 -0.25 3.96 -24.69
CA HIS A 27 -1.52 3.22 -24.83
C HIS A 27 -2.42 2.96 -23.58
N GLN A 28 -2.24 3.61 -22.41
CA GLN A 28 -3.17 3.42 -21.27
C GLN A 28 -3.59 4.72 -20.58
N GLU A 29 -4.91 4.93 -20.45
CA GLU A 29 -5.60 6.09 -19.83
C GLU A 29 -5.65 6.03 -18.28
N GLU A 30 -4.81 5.22 -17.62
CA GLU A 30 -4.86 5.04 -16.17
C GLU A 30 -4.02 6.11 -15.46
N SER A 31 -4.62 6.86 -14.51
CA SER A 31 -3.95 7.95 -13.78
C SER A 31 -2.64 7.51 -13.14
N THR A 32 -1.56 8.27 -13.30
CA THR A 32 -0.23 7.93 -12.76
C THR A 32 -0.05 8.31 -11.29
N ASP A 33 -0.88 9.21 -10.76
CA ASP A 33 -0.75 9.77 -9.40
C ASP A 33 -0.57 8.71 -8.31
N VAL A 34 -1.36 7.63 -8.38
CA VAL A 34 -1.32 6.52 -7.42
C VAL A 34 0.02 5.77 -7.52
N ALA A 35 0.45 5.47 -8.74
CA ALA A 35 1.70 4.75 -8.98
C ALA A 35 2.92 5.57 -8.54
N GLU A 36 2.91 6.86 -8.85
CA GLU A 36 3.93 7.82 -8.42
C GLU A 36 4.02 7.89 -6.88
N PHE A 37 2.89 8.05 -6.20
CA PHE A 37 2.83 8.04 -4.74
C PHE A 37 3.34 6.72 -4.13
N ILE A 38 2.91 5.59 -4.68
CA ILE A 38 3.27 4.25 -4.20
C ILE A 38 4.79 4.01 -4.34
N SER A 39 5.41 4.44 -5.45
CA SER A 39 6.86 4.31 -5.63
C SER A 39 7.66 5.14 -4.62
N ALA A 40 7.23 6.39 -4.37
CA ALA A 40 7.83 7.26 -3.38
C ALA A 40 7.78 6.63 -1.97
N MET A 41 6.64 6.03 -1.62
CA MET A 41 6.43 5.33 -0.36
C MET A 41 7.31 4.08 -0.21
N ALA A 42 7.35 3.23 -1.24
CA ALA A 42 8.20 2.04 -1.24
C ALA A 42 9.70 2.42 -1.08
N GLY A 43 10.13 3.46 -1.78
CA GLY A 43 11.47 4.04 -1.67
C GLY A 43 11.75 4.61 -0.27
N GLY A 44 10.83 5.43 0.24
CA GLY A 44 10.97 6.10 1.54
C GLY A 44 11.03 5.14 2.72
N TRP A 45 10.27 4.04 2.67
CA TRP A 45 10.36 2.99 3.69
C TRP A 45 11.54 2.03 3.52
N LYS A 46 12.31 2.19 2.44
CA LYS A 46 13.43 1.32 2.07
C LYS A 46 13.00 -0.15 2.10
N ALA A 47 11.89 -0.44 1.42
CA ALA A 47 11.28 -1.77 1.38
C ALA A 47 12.25 -2.79 0.76
N GLN A 48 12.48 -3.93 1.43
CA GLN A 48 13.34 -5.00 0.93
C GLN A 48 12.55 -6.12 0.27
N LEU A 49 11.34 -6.41 0.75
CA LEU A 49 10.39 -7.28 0.06
C LEU A 49 9.08 -6.52 -0.23
N ILE A 50 8.86 -6.25 -1.52
CA ILE A 50 7.72 -5.54 -2.08
C ILE A 50 6.81 -6.55 -2.77
N ILE A 51 5.56 -6.64 -2.33
CA ILE A 51 4.53 -7.50 -2.92
C ILE A 51 3.48 -6.62 -3.57
N ASP A 52 3.18 -6.86 -4.85
CA ASP A 52 2.13 -6.21 -5.62
C ASP A 52 1.01 -7.20 -5.94
N ALA A 53 -0.12 -7.09 -5.24
CA ALA A 53 -1.30 -7.92 -5.44
C ALA A 53 -2.31 -7.21 -6.33
N GLN A 54 -2.30 -7.51 -7.63
CA GLN A 54 -3.07 -6.82 -8.68
C GLN A 54 -4.31 -7.61 -9.11
N SER A 55 -5.41 -6.93 -9.48
CA SER A 55 -6.60 -7.62 -10.06
C SER A 55 -6.44 -7.94 -11.54
N ASN A 56 -5.47 -7.34 -12.23
CA ASN A 56 -5.23 -7.54 -13.65
C ASN A 56 -4.12 -8.59 -13.90
N SER A 57 -4.12 -9.22 -15.07
CA SER A 57 -3.05 -10.13 -15.48
C SER A 57 -1.85 -9.39 -16.08
N ASN A 58 -2.07 -8.19 -16.62
CA ASN A 58 -1.03 -7.37 -17.24
C ASN A 58 -0.39 -6.43 -16.21
N PRO A 59 0.91 -6.13 -16.34
CA PRO A 59 1.57 -5.13 -15.51
C PRO A 59 0.85 -3.78 -15.58
N THR A 60 0.66 -3.15 -14.43
CA THR A 60 0.03 -1.84 -14.29
C THR A 60 1.09 -0.74 -14.13
N ASN A 61 0.66 0.53 -14.22
CA ASN A 61 1.50 1.67 -13.83
C ASN A 61 2.08 1.50 -12.42
N THR A 62 1.29 0.97 -11.48
CA THR A 62 1.74 0.63 -10.12
C THR A 62 2.86 -0.41 -10.13
N SER A 63 2.74 -1.46 -10.93
CA SER A 63 3.76 -2.51 -11.06
C SER A 63 5.09 -1.95 -11.57
N LEU A 64 5.06 -1.08 -12.59
CA LEU A 64 6.25 -0.40 -13.13
C LEU A 64 6.92 0.50 -12.08
N ALA A 65 6.11 1.27 -11.37
CA ALA A 65 6.57 2.19 -10.34
C ALA A 65 7.18 1.44 -9.14
N LEU A 66 6.62 0.29 -8.75
CA LEU A 66 7.14 -0.57 -7.69
C LEU A 66 8.43 -1.29 -8.09
N MET A 67 8.56 -1.78 -9.33
CA MET A 67 9.83 -2.32 -9.84
C MET A 67 10.93 -1.25 -9.80
N THR A 68 10.59 -0.02 -10.14
CA THR A 68 11.50 1.13 -10.04
C THR A 68 11.91 1.42 -8.60
N ALA A 69 10.96 1.43 -7.67
CA ALA A 69 11.27 1.60 -6.25
C ALA A 69 12.16 0.47 -5.72
N ALA A 70 11.90 -0.79 -6.08
CA ALA A 70 12.70 -1.94 -5.69
C ALA A 70 14.17 -1.80 -6.11
N ARG A 71 14.44 -1.26 -7.30
CA ARG A 71 15.79 -0.95 -7.77
C ARG A 71 16.50 0.04 -6.84
N HIS A 72 15.81 1.09 -6.41
CA HIS A 72 16.38 2.12 -5.52
C HIS A 72 16.55 1.67 -4.07
N THR A 73 15.77 0.70 -3.61
CA THR A 73 15.89 0.14 -2.26
C THR A 73 16.82 -1.07 -2.20
N HIS A 74 17.29 -1.56 -3.36
CA HIS A 74 17.93 -2.87 -3.53
C HIS A 74 17.05 -4.02 -2.99
N GLY A 75 15.74 -3.84 -3.11
CA GLY A 75 14.73 -4.81 -2.68
C GLY A 75 14.36 -5.80 -3.78
N LYS A 76 13.53 -6.76 -3.41
CA LYS A 76 12.87 -7.72 -4.29
C LYS A 76 11.44 -7.28 -4.52
N TYR A 77 11.00 -7.41 -5.75
CA TYR A 77 9.63 -7.19 -6.17
C TYR A 77 9.02 -8.53 -6.58
N LEU A 78 7.80 -8.80 -6.13
CA LEU A 78 7.01 -9.95 -6.55
C LEU A 78 5.58 -9.49 -6.84
N CYS A 79 5.06 -9.92 -7.98
CA CYS A 79 3.68 -9.69 -8.35
C CYS A 79 2.83 -10.93 -8.02
N LEU A 80 1.60 -10.72 -7.54
CA LEU A 80 0.61 -11.74 -7.27
C LEU A 80 -0.66 -11.39 -8.07
N SER A 81 -0.91 -12.10 -9.16
CA SER A 81 -2.11 -11.90 -9.98
C SER A 81 -3.32 -12.71 -9.46
N GLU A 82 -4.54 -12.23 -9.66
CA GLU A 82 -5.78 -12.92 -9.20
C GLU A 82 -6.02 -14.27 -9.92
N GLY A 83 -5.32 -14.54 -11.03
CA GLY A 83 -5.41 -15.76 -11.83
C GLY A 83 -4.38 -16.86 -11.52
N GLU A 84 -3.43 -16.63 -10.61
CA GLU A 84 -2.49 -17.66 -10.17
C GLU A 84 -3.13 -18.66 -9.20
N ALA A 85 -2.54 -19.86 -9.05
CA ALA A 85 -3.03 -20.89 -8.14
C ALA A 85 -3.06 -20.37 -6.69
N GLU A 86 -4.25 -19.94 -6.25
CA GLU A 86 -4.57 -19.39 -4.92
C GLU A 86 -3.52 -18.38 -4.41
N PRO A 87 -3.64 -17.07 -4.75
CA PRO A 87 -2.70 -16.02 -4.33
C PRO A 87 -2.46 -15.98 -2.81
N LYS A 88 -3.48 -16.37 -2.05
CA LYS A 88 -3.42 -16.59 -0.60
C LYS A 88 -2.34 -17.61 -0.18
N ASN A 89 -2.21 -18.71 -0.90
CA ASN A 89 -1.24 -19.77 -0.60
C ASN A 89 0.19 -19.34 -0.93
N LEU A 90 0.38 -18.56 -2.00
CA LEU A 90 1.67 -17.93 -2.29
C LEU A 90 2.06 -16.96 -1.18
N MET A 91 1.12 -16.10 -0.76
CA MET A 91 1.38 -15.12 0.31
C MET A 91 1.80 -15.79 1.63
N ARG A 92 1.22 -16.95 1.97
CA ARG A 92 1.59 -17.74 3.16
C ARG A 92 3.05 -18.21 3.18
N GLN A 93 3.63 -18.42 2.01
CA GLN A 93 5.02 -18.91 1.88
C GLN A 93 6.03 -17.77 2.02
N LEU A 94 5.58 -16.52 1.82
CA LEU A 94 6.42 -15.34 1.92
C LEU A 94 6.62 -14.96 3.39
N GLN A 95 7.87 -14.66 3.75
CA GLN A 95 8.23 -14.16 5.06
C GLN A 95 8.96 -12.84 4.91
N GLY A 96 8.75 -11.95 5.89
CA GLY A 96 9.46 -10.68 5.92
C GLY A 96 8.96 -9.67 4.90
N VAL A 97 7.65 -9.65 4.63
CA VAL A 97 7.06 -8.65 3.75
C VAL A 97 7.19 -7.27 4.42
N ASP A 98 7.84 -6.33 3.74
CA ASP A 98 8.02 -4.97 4.24
C ASP A 98 6.96 -4.02 3.67
N TYR A 99 6.53 -4.28 2.42
CA TYR A 99 5.63 -3.41 1.69
C TYR A 99 4.67 -4.25 0.87
N LEU A 100 3.38 -4.18 1.19
CA LEU A 100 2.32 -4.90 0.50
C LEU A 100 1.39 -3.89 -0.17
N VAL A 101 1.31 -3.92 -1.48
CA VAL A 101 0.37 -3.14 -2.28
C VAL A 101 -0.74 -4.07 -2.75
N VAL A 102 -1.98 -3.64 -2.62
CA VAL A 102 -3.14 -4.43 -3.05
C VAL A 102 -4.10 -3.55 -3.85
N ASP A 103 -4.50 -4.00 -5.02
CA ASP A 103 -5.59 -3.39 -5.76
C ASP A 103 -6.94 -3.68 -5.06
N GLY A 104 -7.66 -2.63 -4.66
CA GLY A 104 -8.97 -2.72 -4.00
C GLY A 104 -10.08 -3.35 -4.86
N LYS A 105 -9.84 -3.46 -6.18
CA LYS A 105 -10.73 -4.14 -7.13
C LYS A 105 -10.72 -5.66 -6.99
N ARG A 106 -9.68 -6.24 -6.36
CA ARG A 106 -9.59 -7.70 -6.12
C ARG A 106 -10.71 -8.22 -5.22
N ARG A 107 -11.11 -9.48 -5.41
CA ARG A 107 -12.12 -10.12 -4.56
C ARG A 107 -11.53 -10.71 -3.27
N ASP A 108 -10.25 -11.01 -3.28
CA ASP A 108 -9.54 -11.72 -2.20
C ASP A 108 -8.66 -10.81 -1.33
N VAL A 109 -8.83 -9.48 -1.39
CA VAL A 109 -8.07 -8.47 -0.63
C VAL A 109 -7.87 -8.87 0.83
N ALA A 110 -8.96 -9.20 1.53
CA ALA A 110 -8.90 -9.54 2.95
C ALA A 110 -8.11 -10.83 3.21
N SER A 111 -8.17 -11.81 2.30
CA SER A 111 -7.43 -13.06 2.40
C SER A 111 -5.93 -12.83 2.21
N VAL A 112 -5.54 -12.07 1.18
CA VAL A 112 -4.12 -11.75 0.92
C VAL A 112 -3.51 -10.98 2.10
N VAL A 113 -4.21 -9.94 2.59
CA VAL A 113 -3.72 -9.14 3.72
C VAL A 113 -3.60 -9.97 4.99
N LYS A 114 -4.56 -10.87 5.29
CA LYS A 114 -4.52 -11.71 6.50
C LYS A 114 -3.35 -12.68 6.53
N GLU A 115 -2.94 -13.20 5.37
CA GLU A 115 -1.85 -14.17 5.30
C GLU A 115 -0.46 -13.53 5.22
N ALA A 116 -0.41 -12.20 5.07
CA ALA A 116 0.84 -11.46 5.01
C ALA A 116 1.64 -11.58 6.31
N ARG A 117 2.94 -11.87 6.19
CA ARG A 117 3.85 -12.01 7.33
C ARG A 117 4.84 -10.85 7.38
N PRO A 118 4.65 -9.87 8.28
CA PRO A 118 5.52 -8.72 8.38
C PRO A 118 6.94 -9.13 8.80
N GLY A 119 7.94 -8.38 8.32
CA GLY A 119 9.33 -8.54 8.75
C GLY A 119 9.61 -8.01 10.15
N PRO A 120 10.85 -8.18 10.65
CA PRO A 120 11.28 -7.69 11.97
C PRO A 120 11.27 -6.16 12.09
N ARG A 121 11.10 -5.44 10.97
CA ARG A 121 10.97 -3.98 10.90
C ARG A 121 9.51 -3.51 10.95
N GLY A 122 8.56 -4.40 10.67
CA GLY A 122 7.15 -4.10 10.44
C GLY A 122 6.80 -4.28 8.98
N MET A 123 5.63 -3.80 8.59
CA MET A 123 5.16 -3.81 7.21
C MET A 123 4.30 -2.57 6.97
N VAL A 124 4.31 -2.05 5.75
CA VAL A 124 3.35 -1.04 5.30
C VAL A 124 2.44 -1.69 4.27
N VAL A 125 1.13 -1.64 4.52
CA VAL A 125 0.11 -2.12 3.59
C VAL A 125 -0.53 -0.92 2.91
N VAL A 126 -0.57 -0.91 1.60
CA VAL A 126 -1.21 0.14 0.80
C VAL A 126 -2.29 -0.50 -0.06
N ILE A 127 -3.50 0.07 0.00
CA ILE A 127 -4.58 -0.32 -0.91
C ILE A 127 -5.02 0.91 -1.69
N TYR A 128 -5.11 0.76 -3.01
CA TYR A 128 -5.59 1.77 -3.93
C TYR A 128 -6.87 1.30 -4.64
N ASN A 129 -7.53 2.16 -5.41
CA ASN A 129 -8.83 1.89 -6.04
C ASN A 129 -9.94 1.49 -5.03
N ASN A 130 -9.96 2.15 -3.87
CA ASN A 130 -10.73 1.69 -2.70
C ASN A 130 -11.80 2.70 -2.22
N VAL A 131 -12.46 3.41 -3.15
CA VAL A 131 -13.42 4.51 -2.89
C VAL A 131 -14.49 4.16 -1.85
N THR A 132 -14.99 2.92 -1.83
CA THR A 132 -16.20 2.53 -1.07
C THR A 132 -15.92 1.72 0.21
N LYS A 133 -14.66 1.46 0.55
CA LYS A 133 -14.25 0.43 1.52
C LYS A 133 -13.23 0.95 2.54
N SER A 134 -13.44 2.17 3.04
CA SER A 134 -12.67 2.72 4.16
C SER A 134 -12.67 1.76 5.36
N ASN A 135 -11.48 1.41 5.87
CA ASN A 135 -11.23 0.50 7.00
C ASN A 135 -11.28 -1.01 6.71
N VAL A 136 -11.47 -1.45 5.46
CA VAL A 136 -11.38 -2.89 5.12
C VAL A 136 -9.97 -3.42 5.40
N VAL A 137 -8.95 -2.60 5.15
CA VAL A 137 -7.54 -2.98 5.27
C VAL A 137 -7.13 -3.10 6.72
N SER A 138 -7.37 -2.05 7.51
CA SER A 138 -7.09 -2.08 8.94
C SER A 138 -7.84 -3.21 9.65
N ALA A 139 -9.09 -3.50 9.26
CA ALA A 139 -9.83 -4.67 9.76
C ALA A 139 -9.20 -6.01 9.32
N ALA A 140 -8.76 -6.13 8.06
CA ALA A 140 -8.06 -7.32 7.57
C ALA A 140 -6.72 -7.54 8.29
N VAL A 141 -5.94 -6.48 8.53
CA VAL A 141 -4.69 -6.54 9.30
C VAL A 141 -4.95 -7.01 10.73
N ILE A 142 -5.92 -6.40 11.42
CA ILE A 142 -6.27 -6.78 12.80
C ILE A 142 -6.75 -8.23 12.86
N SER A 143 -7.62 -8.65 11.95
CA SER A 143 -8.12 -10.02 11.91
C SER A 143 -7.07 -11.05 11.48
N GLY A 144 -5.98 -10.63 10.84
CA GLY A 144 -4.78 -11.43 10.62
C GLY A 144 -3.87 -11.54 11.85
N GLY A 145 -4.28 -11.00 13.01
CA GLY A 145 -3.46 -11.00 14.23
C GLY A 145 -2.30 -10.01 14.21
N MET A 146 -2.26 -9.12 13.21
CA MET A 146 -1.23 -8.10 13.07
C MET A 146 -1.62 -6.82 13.81
N ARG A 147 -0.60 -6.12 14.33
CA ARG A 147 -0.79 -4.88 15.08
C ARG A 147 -0.82 -3.67 14.15
N VAL A 148 -1.95 -2.97 14.07
CA VAL A 148 -2.04 -1.67 13.38
C VAL A 148 -1.47 -0.59 14.28
N VAL A 149 -0.45 0.11 13.81
CA VAL A 149 0.18 1.25 14.52
C VAL A 149 -0.42 2.58 14.09
N ARG A 150 -0.70 2.72 12.79
CA ARG A 150 -1.27 3.93 12.19
C ARG A 150 -2.00 3.53 10.93
N SER A 151 -3.15 4.16 10.67
CA SER A 151 -3.81 4.11 9.36
C SER A 151 -4.10 5.54 8.91
N VAL A 152 -4.01 5.79 7.60
CA VAL A 152 -4.38 7.05 6.98
C VAL A 152 -5.05 6.77 5.63
N PHE A 153 -6.09 7.54 5.33
CA PHE A 153 -6.72 7.56 4.02
C PHE A 153 -6.31 8.83 3.28
N LEU A 154 -5.92 8.72 2.02
CA LEU A 154 -5.42 9.80 1.17
C LEU A 154 -6.29 9.90 -0.09
N PRO A 155 -6.75 11.10 -0.48
CA PRO A 155 -7.58 11.31 -1.66
C PRO A 155 -6.70 11.39 -2.93
N ILE A 156 -5.96 10.31 -3.21
CA ILE A 156 -5.12 10.19 -4.40
C ILE A 156 -5.80 9.20 -5.35
N GLY A 157 -6.09 9.63 -6.58
CA GLY A 157 -6.94 8.90 -7.52
C GLY A 157 -8.29 8.51 -6.88
N ASP A 158 -8.67 7.25 -7.03
CA ASP A 158 -9.86 6.63 -6.44
C ASP A 158 -9.72 6.35 -4.91
N GLY A 159 -8.74 6.95 -4.25
CA GLY A 159 -8.50 6.83 -2.82
C GLY A 159 -7.51 5.73 -2.47
N VAL A 160 -6.62 6.07 -1.54
CA VAL A 160 -5.53 5.20 -1.05
C VAL A 160 -5.59 5.09 0.47
N GLU A 161 -5.65 3.86 1.00
CA GLU A 161 -5.49 3.58 2.44
C GLU A 161 -4.08 3.05 2.70
N VAL A 162 -3.36 3.68 3.64
CA VAL A 162 -2.02 3.27 4.07
C VAL A 162 -2.08 2.82 5.53
N VAL A 163 -1.73 1.57 5.79
CA VAL A 163 -1.74 0.95 7.11
C VAL A 163 -0.32 0.55 7.51
N HIS A 164 0.15 1.09 8.63
CA HIS A 164 1.43 0.74 9.22
C HIS A 164 1.23 -0.40 10.22
N VAL A 165 1.91 -1.52 9.96
CA VAL A 165 1.89 -2.73 10.78
C VAL A 165 3.14 -2.76 11.64
N GLY A 166 2.93 -2.80 12.95
CA GLY A 166 3.99 -2.86 13.95
C GLY A 166 4.39 -4.29 14.29
N VAL A 167 5.60 -4.43 14.83
CA VAL A 167 6.14 -5.70 15.35
C VAL A 167 6.01 -5.74 16.87
N GLY A 168 5.79 -6.92 17.42
CA GLY A 168 5.82 -7.18 18.85
C GLY A 168 4.51 -6.87 19.58
N LYS A 169 4.57 -6.97 20.91
CA LYS A 169 3.41 -6.75 21.78
C LYS A 169 3.15 -5.25 21.94
N GLY A 170 1.88 -4.88 21.89
CA GLY A 170 1.40 -3.53 22.10
C GLY A 170 -0.04 -3.41 21.63
N PRO A 171 -0.80 -2.41 22.12
CA PRO A 171 -2.14 -2.20 21.64
C PRO A 171 -2.10 -1.97 20.13
N SER A 172 -2.96 -2.70 19.42
CA SER A 172 -3.33 -2.29 18.07
C SER A 172 -4.15 -1.00 18.17
N LEU A 173 -4.24 -0.25 17.09
CA LEU A 173 -5.20 0.84 16.98
C LEU A 173 -6.61 0.21 17.08
N GLU A 174 -7.13 0.06 18.30
CA GLU A 174 -8.49 -0.40 18.53
C GLU A 174 -9.49 0.68 18.09
N LYS A 175 -10.65 0.22 17.59
CA LYS A 175 -11.84 1.05 17.42
C LYS A 175 -12.30 1.55 18.79
N THR A 176 -11.67 2.57 19.34
CA THR A 176 -12.27 3.31 20.44
C THR A 176 -13.29 4.25 19.82
N GLY A 177 -14.55 3.88 19.92
CA GLY A 177 -15.62 4.85 19.80
C GLY A 177 -15.43 5.93 20.87
N ARG A 178 -14.83 7.06 20.51
CA ARG A 178 -15.07 8.41 21.06
C ARG A 178 -14.21 9.42 20.31
N SER A 179 -14.91 10.35 19.65
CA SER A 179 -14.46 11.34 18.67
C SER A 179 -13.80 10.80 17.40
N ARG A 180 -14.59 10.74 16.33
CA ARG A 180 -14.08 10.60 14.97
C ARG A 180 -13.98 12.00 14.36
N TRP A 181 -12.79 12.37 13.93
CA TRP A 181 -12.62 13.47 13.00
C TRP A 181 -13.10 12.99 11.64
N ILE A 182 -14.15 13.60 11.12
CA ILE A 182 -14.64 13.40 9.76
C ILE A 182 -13.91 14.43 8.93
N ARG A 183 -13.06 13.97 8.01
CA ARG A 183 -12.43 14.84 7.03
C ARG A 183 -13.27 14.83 5.75
N HIS A 184 -13.71 16.00 5.33
CA HIS A 184 -14.34 16.24 4.03
C HIS A 184 -13.46 17.21 3.25
N VAL A 185 -13.17 16.89 2.00
CA VAL A 185 -12.52 17.81 1.06
C VAL A 185 -13.59 18.17 0.05
N ASP A 186 -13.86 19.46 -0.09
CA ASP A 186 -14.85 19.95 -1.04
C ASP A 186 -14.28 20.04 -2.46
N ASP A 187 -15.10 20.46 -3.42
CA ASP A 187 -14.70 20.64 -4.81
C ASP A 187 -13.69 21.79 -5.00
N THR A 188 -13.47 22.62 -3.96
CA THR A 188 -12.47 23.70 -3.96
C THR A 188 -11.11 23.27 -3.42
N GLY A 189 -11.03 22.07 -2.82
CA GLY A 189 -9.82 21.54 -2.19
C GLY A 189 -9.63 21.96 -0.73
N GLU A 190 -10.61 22.63 -0.12
CA GLU A 190 -10.57 23.01 1.29
C GLU A 190 -10.87 21.80 2.19
N GLU A 191 -10.05 21.61 3.24
CA GLU A 191 -10.25 20.53 4.21
C GLU A 191 -11.17 20.97 5.36
N HIS A 192 -12.32 20.31 5.48
CA HIS A 192 -13.23 20.44 6.62
C HIS A 192 -13.05 19.27 7.59
N LEU A 193 -12.80 19.60 8.86
CA LEU A 193 -12.63 18.65 9.94
C LEU A 193 -13.79 18.75 10.94
N PHE A 194 -14.70 17.78 10.93
CA PHE A 194 -15.81 17.73 11.87
C PHE A 194 -15.52 16.74 12.99
N ARG A 195 -15.88 17.08 14.22
CA ARG A 195 -15.77 16.17 15.37
C ARG A 195 -17.15 15.66 15.77
N ARG A 196 -17.29 14.33 15.86
CA ARG A 196 -18.50 13.67 16.40
C ARG A 196 -18.43 13.46 17.91
#